data_AF-A0A2M8UZJ0-F1
#
_entry.id   AF-A0A2M8UZJ0-F1
#
_cell.length_a   1.000
_cell.length_b   1.000
_cell.length_c   1.000
_cell.angle_alpha   90.00
_cell.angle_beta   90.00
_cell.angle_gamma   90.00
#
_symmetry.space_group_name_H-M   'P 1'
#
loop_
_entity.id
_entity.type
_entity.pdbx_description
1 polymer ?
#
loop_
_entity_poly.entity_id
_entity_poly.type
_entity_poly.pdbx_seq_one_letter_code
_entity_poly.pdbx_strand_id
1 'polypeptide(L)'
;MSPNKTLKERMFHAGLFELLAVVICAPTLAWLMDKPLGHMGAMTLMFSAIATVWNMLFNTAFDRAQNRMGFSRTLSVRVLHASLFELGLIILLVPLAAWWLSVSLLEAFILDIGLVLFFLPYALVFNWVYDVLRERWVGRTQSTAEAHG
;
A
#
# COMPACT_ATOMS: atom_id res chain seq x y z
N MET A 1 17.53 20.82 -15.37
CA MET A 1 18.06 20.71 -13.99
C MET A 1 17.53 21.92 -13.24
N SER A 2 16.67 21.83 -12.23
CA SER A 2 16.71 20.94 -11.06
C SER A 2 15.30 20.74 -10.47
N PRO A 3 14.68 19.55 -10.50
CA PRO A 3 13.43 19.31 -9.79
C PRO A 3 13.76 18.77 -8.39
N ASN A 4 14.07 19.67 -7.46
CA ASN A 4 14.16 19.32 -6.04
C ASN A 4 12.75 19.25 -5.45
N LYS A 5 12.01 18.17 -5.79
CA LYS A 5 10.80 17.80 -5.03
C LYS A 5 11.25 17.44 -3.62
N THR A 6 10.84 18.28 -2.69
CA THR A 6 11.49 18.48 -1.40
C THR A 6 11.40 17.22 -0.53
N LEU A 7 12.51 16.80 0.06
CA LEU A 7 12.59 15.68 1.02
C LEU A 7 11.49 15.71 2.10
N LYS A 8 10.99 16.92 2.46
CA LYS A 8 9.85 17.13 3.36
C LYS A 8 8.54 16.50 2.91
N GLU A 9 8.16 16.57 1.63
CA GLU A 9 6.91 15.96 1.15
C GLU A 9 7.00 14.43 1.18
N ARG A 10 8.17 13.88 0.86
CA ARG A 10 8.43 12.44 0.96
C ARG A 10 8.36 11.94 2.39
N MET A 11 8.92 12.67 3.34
CA MET A 11 8.85 12.31 4.76
C MET A 11 7.43 12.45 5.32
N PHE A 12 6.66 13.46 4.88
CA PHE A 12 5.27 13.61 5.30
C PHE A 12 4.38 12.50 4.71
N HIS A 13 4.58 12.13 3.45
CA HIS A 13 3.88 10.99 2.84
C HIS A 13 4.27 9.66 3.49
N ALA A 14 5.56 9.42 3.71
CA ALA A 14 6.05 8.22 4.38
C ALA A 14 5.51 8.12 5.82
N GLY A 15 5.54 9.23 6.57
CA GLY A 15 5.01 9.28 7.94
C GLY A 15 3.50 9.12 8.01
N LEU A 16 2.74 9.70 7.08
CA LEU A 16 1.27 9.52 7.03
C LEU A 16 0.91 8.08 6.64
N PHE A 17 1.69 7.47 5.74
CA PHE A 17 1.53 6.06 5.34
C PHE A 17 1.89 5.11 6.48
N GLU A 18 3.00 5.35 7.19
CA GLU A 18 3.39 4.60 8.38
C GLU A 18 2.38 4.74 9.51
N LEU A 19 1.87 5.96 9.76
CA LEU A 19 0.88 6.20 10.80
C LEU A 19 -0.43 5.45 10.50
N LEU A 20 -0.90 5.48 9.27
CA LEU A 20 -2.09 4.73 8.84
C LEU A 20 -1.88 3.22 8.92
N ALA A 21 -0.71 2.73 8.48
CA ALA A 21 -0.37 1.31 8.58
C ALA A 21 -0.33 0.85 10.05
N VAL A 22 0.29 1.61 10.94
CA VAL A 22 0.38 1.28 12.38
C VAL A 22 -0.97 1.37 13.06
N VAL A 23 -1.76 2.41 12.80
CA VAL A 23 -3.09 2.58 13.43
C VAL A 23 -4.05 1.46 13.02
N ILE A 24 -3.91 0.88 11.83
CA ILE A 24 -4.81 -0.15 11.32
C ILE A 24 -4.28 -1.56 11.63
N CYS A 25 -3.03 -1.85 11.28
CA CYS A 25 -2.50 -3.20 11.40
C CYS A 25 -2.13 -3.54 12.85
N ALA A 26 -1.61 -2.60 13.66
CA ALA A 26 -1.18 -2.92 15.02
C ALA A 26 -2.33 -3.43 15.93
N PRO A 27 -3.51 -2.76 16.02
CA PRO A 27 -4.60 -3.29 16.83
C PRO A 27 -5.24 -4.55 16.22
N THR A 28 -5.34 -4.63 14.90
CA THR A 28 -5.92 -5.81 14.21
C THR A 28 -5.08 -7.06 14.44
N LEU A 29 -3.76 -6.93 14.29
CA LEU A 29 -2.81 -8.01 14.50
C LEU A 29 -2.66 -8.37 15.98
N ALA A 30 -2.67 -7.38 16.89
CA ALA A 30 -2.62 -7.64 18.32
C ALA A 30 -3.85 -8.39 18.81
N TRP A 31 -5.03 -8.06 18.29
CA TRP A 31 -6.27 -8.77 18.61
C TRP A 31 -6.30 -10.19 18.03
N LEU A 32 -5.80 -10.39 16.80
CA LEU A 32 -5.81 -11.69 16.14
C LEU A 32 -4.75 -12.67 16.69
N MET A 33 -3.60 -12.15 17.12
CA MET A 33 -2.45 -12.96 17.58
C MET A 33 -2.25 -12.98 19.09
N ASP A 34 -3.11 -12.27 19.84
CA ASP A 34 -3.04 -12.11 21.31
C ASP A 34 -1.63 -11.70 21.79
N LYS A 35 -0.98 -10.80 21.02
CA LYS A 35 0.41 -10.37 21.22
C LYS A 35 0.51 -8.89 21.60
N PRO A 36 1.57 -8.47 22.31
CA PRO A 36 1.71 -7.09 22.77
C PRO A 36 1.69 -6.08 21.62
N LEU A 37 0.91 -5.00 21.78
CA LEU A 37 0.71 -3.96 20.77
C LEU A 37 2.04 -3.38 20.24
N GLY A 38 3.04 -3.20 21.10
CA GLY A 38 4.36 -2.70 20.71
C GLY A 38 5.12 -3.66 19.78
N HIS A 39 5.00 -4.97 19.98
CA HIS A 39 5.66 -5.97 19.15
C HIS A 39 5.00 -6.07 17.77
N MET A 40 3.66 -5.96 17.73
CA MET A 40 2.89 -5.93 16.48
C MET A 40 3.06 -4.60 15.72
N GLY A 41 3.23 -3.49 16.44
CA GLY A 41 3.55 -2.19 15.87
C GLY A 41 4.91 -2.19 15.17
N ALA A 42 5.94 -2.74 15.81
CA ALA A 42 7.27 -2.90 15.19
C ALA A 42 7.23 -3.79 13.94
N MET A 43 6.49 -4.91 13.98
CA MET A 43 6.31 -5.78 12.82
C MET A 43 5.61 -5.06 11.67
N THR A 44 4.57 -4.30 11.98
CA THR A 44 3.82 -3.51 10.99
C THR A 44 4.69 -2.46 10.33
N LEU A 45 5.51 -1.74 11.10
CA LEU A 45 6.47 -0.77 10.55
C LEU A 45 7.48 -1.45 9.63
N MET A 46 8.02 -2.59 10.04
CA MET A 46 8.94 -3.39 9.23
C MET A 46 8.28 -3.85 7.91
N PHE A 47 7.05 -4.35 7.96
CA PHE A 47 6.32 -4.79 6.76
C PHE A 47 5.99 -3.62 5.85
N SER A 48 5.58 -2.48 6.40
CA SER A 48 5.34 -1.25 5.64
C SER A 48 6.59 -0.78 4.90
N ALA A 49 7.75 -0.80 5.57
CA ALA A 49 9.03 -0.44 4.97
C ALA A 49 9.41 -1.40 3.83
N ILE A 50 9.30 -2.71 4.06
CA ILE A 50 9.59 -3.74 3.05
C ILE A 50 8.63 -3.62 1.86
N ALA A 51 7.33 -3.46 2.11
CA ALA A 51 6.33 -3.29 1.07
C ALA A 51 6.59 -2.04 0.23
N THR A 52 6.97 -0.93 0.87
CA THR A 52 7.32 0.33 0.16
C THR A 52 8.55 0.15 -0.73
N VAL A 53 9.61 -0.49 -0.21
CA VAL A 53 10.83 -0.78 -0.98
C VAL A 53 10.53 -1.72 -2.13
N TRP A 54 9.77 -2.80 -1.87
CA TRP A 54 9.36 -3.77 -2.88
C TRP A 54 8.50 -3.14 -3.98
N ASN A 55 7.51 -2.31 -3.62
CA ASN A 55 6.70 -1.54 -4.57
C ASN A 55 7.56 -0.67 -5.47
N MET A 56 8.55 0.04 -4.91
CA MET A 56 9.43 0.87 -5.73
C MET A 56 10.32 0.05 -6.66
N LEU A 57 10.90 -1.05 -6.17
CA LEU A 57 11.74 -1.96 -6.96
C LEU A 57 10.95 -2.63 -8.08
N PHE A 58 9.78 -3.18 -7.76
CA PHE A 58 8.92 -3.88 -8.70
C PHE A 58 8.38 -2.94 -9.78
N ASN A 59 7.85 -1.78 -9.39
CA ASN A 59 7.38 -0.78 -10.37
C ASN A 59 8.52 -0.33 -11.29
N THR A 60 9.72 -0.09 -10.74
CA THR A 60 10.88 0.32 -11.56
C THR A 60 11.33 -0.80 -12.51
N ALA A 61 11.35 -2.05 -12.06
CA ALA A 61 11.69 -3.20 -12.88
C ALA A 61 10.67 -3.41 -14.00
N PHE A 62 9.39 -3.29 -13.67
CA PHE A 62 8.29 -3.43 -14.61
C PHE A 62 8.25 -2.30 -15.64
N ASP A 63 8.47 -1.05 -15.22
CA ASP A 63 8.57 0.09 -16.14
C ASP A 63 9.75 -0.07 -17.11
N ARG A 64 10.90 -0.57 -16.64
CA ARG A 64 12.03 -0.92 -17.52
C ARG A 64 11.69 -2.05 -18.48
N ALA A 65 10.99 -3.08 -18.02
CA ALA A 65 10.54 -4.20 -18.83
C ALA A 65 9.54 -3.73 -19.91
N GLN A 66 8.60 -2.87 -19.54
CA GLN A 66 7.63 -2.26 -20.44
C GLN A 66 8.32 -1.38 -21.49
N ASN A 67 9.27 -0.53 -21.09
CA ASN A 67 10.03 0.31 -22.03
C ASN A 67 10.92 -0.50 -22.99
N ARG A 68 11.44 -1.65 -22.57
CA ARG A 68 12.23 -2.53 -23.44
C ARG A 68 11.40 -3.37 -24.40
N MET A 69 10.22 -3.82 -23.97
CA MET A 69 9.41 -4.77 -24.73
C MET A 69 8.21 -4.13 -25.45
N GLY A 70 7.90 -2.86 -25.17
CA GLY A 70 6.89 -2.08 -25.91
C GLY A 70 5.45 -2.61 -25.77
N PHE A 71 5.13 -3.34 -24.70
CA PHE A 71 3.80 -3.92 -24.53
C PHE A 71 2.73 -2.87 -24.18
N SER A 72 1.55 -3.01 -24.77
CA SER A 72 0.37 -2.22 -24.43
C SER A 72 -0.17 -2.60 -23.05
N ARG A 73 -0.61 -1.62 -22.26
CA ARG A 73 -1.21 -1.82 -20.92
C ARG A 73 -2.62 -2.41 -21.01
N THR A 74 -2.73 -3.59 -21.59
CA THR A 74 -3.96 -4.38 -21.65
C THR A 74 -4.35 -4.88 -20.26
N LEU A 75 -5.62 -5.26 -20.11
CA LEU A 75 -6.16 -5.75 -18.84
C LEU A 75 -5.38 -6.99 -18.35
N SER A 76 -4.98 -7.88 -19.27
CA SER A 76 -4.16 -9.06 -18.98
C SER A 76 -2.79 -8.70 -18.39
N VAL A 77 -2.15 -7.63 -18.89
CA VAL A 77 -0.86 -7.16 -18.37
C VAL A 77 -1.01 -6.58 -16.96
N ARG A 78 -2.14 -5.92 -16.65
CA ARG A 78 -2.43 -5.43 -15.30
C ARG A 78 -2.66 -6.57 -14.31
N VAL A 79 -3.41 -7.59 -14.71
CA VAL A 79 -3.65 -8.78 -13.88
C VAL A 79 -2.32 -9.49 -13.62
N LEU A 80 -1.53 -9.74 -14.66
CA LEU A 80 -0.20 -10.36 -14.51
C LEU A 80 0.71 -9.55 -13.59
N HIS A 81 0.73 -8.22 -13.74
CA HIS A 81 1.49 -7.31 -12.89
C HIS A 81 1.07 -7.43 -11.42
N ALA A 82 -0.23 -7.33 -11.14
CA ALA A 82 -0.77 -7.43 -9.79
C ALA A 82 -0.48 -8.80 -9.17
N SER A 83 -0.66 -9.89 -9.92
CA SER A 83 -0.36 -11.23 -9.45
C SER A 83 1.13 -11.42 -9.13
N LEU A 84 2.03 -10.96 -10.00
CA LEU A 84 3.48 -11.03 -9.77
C LEU A 84 3.92 -10.17 -8.58
N PHE A 85 3.33 -8.99 -8.42
CA PHE A 85 3.61 -8.10 -7.30
C PHE A 85 3.23 -8.76 -5.96
N GLU A 86 2.01 -9.28 -5.90
CA GLU A 86 1.45 -9.93 -4.71
C GLU A 86 2.22 -11.20 -4.35
N LEU A 87 2.48 -12.08 -5.33
CA LEU A 87 3.28 -13.29 -5.12
C LEU A 87 4.68 -12.96 -4.60
N GLY A 88 5.31 -11.92 -5.14
CA GLY A 88 6.62 -11.45 -4.67
C GLY A 88 6.58 -10.94 -3.23
N LEU A 89 5.54 -10.19 -2.86
CA LEU A 89 5.34 -9.74 -1.48
C LEU A 89 5.11 -10.92 -0.53
N ILE A 90 4.25 -11.87 -0.88
CA ILE A 90 3.97 -13.06 -0.07
C ILE A 90 5.26 -13.82 0.22
N ILE A 91 6.09 -14.05 -0.80
CA ILE A 91 7.37 -14.77 -0.65
C ILE A 91 8.34 -14.04 0.31
N LEU A 92 8.26 -12.71 0.41
CA LEU A 92 9.10 -11.93 1.32
C LEU A 92 8.51 -11.79 2.72
N LEU A 93 7.22 -11.45 2.81
CA LEU A 93 6.56 -11.08 4.06
C LEU A 93 6.14 -12.31 4.87
N VAL A 94 5.68 -13.39 4.24
CA VAL A 94 5.18 -14.58 4.96
C VAL A 94 6.29 -15.30 5.73
N PRO A 95 7.47 -15.59 5.16
CA PRO A 95 8.56 -16.21 5.94
C PRO A 95 9.07 -15.28 7.04
N LEU A 96 9.11 -13.97 6.79
CA LEU A 96 9.50 -12.97 7.79
C LEU A 96 8.49 -12.90 8.94
N ALA A 97 7.20 -12.95 8.65
CA ALA A 97 6.12 -13.01 9.63
C ALA A 97 6.18 -14.28 10.47
N ALA A 98 6.37 -15.44 9.82
CA ALA A 98 6.53 -16.73 10.48
C ALA A 98 7.70 -16.70 11.46
N TRP A 99 8.85 -16.17 11.01
CA TRP A 99 10.03 -16.02 11.85
C TRP A 99 9.81 -15.03 13.01
N TRP A 100 9.22 -13.86 12.74
CA TRP A 100 9.01 -12.82 13.75
C TRP A 100 8.02 -13.24 14.83
N LEU A 101 6.89 -13.82 14.44
CA LEU A 101 5.83 -14.23 15.37
C LEU A 101 6.08 -15.62 15.98
N SER A 102 7.10 -16.35 15.48
CA SER A 102 7.38 -17.74 15.81
C SER A 102 6.17 -18.64 15.57
N VAL A 103 5.52 -18.46 14.42
CA VAL A 103 4.36 -19.22 13.95
C VAL A 103 4.72 -20.03 12.70
N SER A 104 3.89 -20.99 12.34
CA SER A 104 4.10 -21.77 11.12
C SER A 104 3.95 -20.91 9.85
N LEU A 105 4.58 -21.32 8.75
CA LEU A 105 4.43 -20.67 7.44
C LEU A 105 2.96 -20.62 7.00
N LEU A 106 2.17 -21.65 7.35
CA LEU A 106 0.74 -21.69 7.03
C LEU A 106 -0.05 -20.64 7.82
N GLU A 107 0.21 -20.50 9.13
CA GLU A 107 -0.43 -19.46 9.95
C GLU A 107 -0.06 -18.06 9.46
N ALA A 108 1.21 -17.83 9.13
CA ALA A 108 1.67 -16.56 8.55
C ALA A 108 1.03 -16.27 7.20
N PHE A 109 0.81 -17.29 6.36
CA PHE A 109 0.11 -17.15 5.09
C PHE A 109 -1.38 -16.85 5.26
N ILE A 110 -2.05 -17.51 6.21
CA ILE A 110 -3.46 -17.22 6.56
C ILE A 110 -3.59 -15.79 7.10
N LEU A 111 -2.62 -15.35 7.91
CA LEU A 111 -2.50 -13.98 8.40
C LEU A 111 -2.43 -12.97 7.26
N ASP A 112 -1.59 -13.23 6.27
CA ASP A 112 -1.39 -12.38 5.10
C ASP A 112 -2.68 -12.26 4.28
N ILE A 113 -3.36 -13.38 4.01
CA ILE A 113 -4.69 -13.39 3.37
C ILE A 113 -5.71 -12.60 4.20
N GLY A 114 -5.72 -12.78 5.52
CA GLY A 114 -6.60 -12.04 6.42
C GLY A 114 -6.35 -10.53 6.37
N LEU A 115 -5.09 -10.12 6.31
CA LEU A 115 -4.68 -8.73 6.17
C LEU A 115 -5.16 -8.14 4.84
N VAL A 116 -4.92 -8.83 3.72
CA VAL A 116 -5.35 -8.41 2.37
C VAL A 116 -6.87 -8.28 2.29
N LEU A 117 -7.60 -9.29 2.77
CA LEU A 117 -9.06 -9.28 2.80
C LEU A 117 -9.65 -8.21 3.70
N PHE A 118 -8.95 -7.82 4.78
CA PHE A 118 -9.36 -6.71 5.64
C PHE A 118 -9.03 -5.34 5.02
N PHE A 119 -7.87 -5.24 4.35
CA PHE A 119 -7.42 -3.99 3.75
C PHE A 119 -8.20 -3.63 2.48
N LEU A 120 -8.73 -4.61 1.74
CA LEU A 120 -9.56 -4.41 0.53
C LEU A 120 -10.83 -3.56 0.78
N PRO A 121 -11.73 -3.91 1.72
CA PRO A 121 -12.87 -3.07 2.06
C PRO A 121 -12.43 -1.71 2.62
N TYR A 122 -11.37 -1.67 3.43
CA TYR A 122 -10.83 -0.41 3.95
C TYR A 122 -10.38 0.53 2.82
N ALA A 123 -9.62 0.02 1.85
CA ALA A 123 -9.16 0.78 0.69
C ALA A 123 -10.34 1.25 -0.17
N LEU A 124 -11.38 0.43 -0.33
CA LEU A 124 -12.62 0.83 -1.02
C LEU A 124 -13.33 1.97 -0.30
N VAL A 125 -13.50 1.88 1.03
CA VAL A 125 -14.13 2.94 1.83
C VAL A 125 -13.29 4.22 1.82
N PHE A 126 -11.96 4.11 1.96
CA PHE A 126 -11.07 5.25 1.93
C PHE A 126 -11.08 5.95 0.55
N ASN A 127 -11.00 5.19 -0.54
CA ASN A 127 -11.13 5.75 -1.89
C ASN A 127 -12.49 6.41 -2.10
N TRP A 128 -13.58 5.79 -1.63
CA TRP A 128 -14.91 6.37 -1.72
C TRP A 128 -15.03 7.69 -0.94
N VAL A 129 -14.49 7.75 0.29
CA VAL A 129 -14.44 8.99 1.08
C VAL A 129 -13.59 10.05 0.39
N TYR A 130 -12.45 9.67 -0.20
CA TYR A 130 -11.59 10.58 -0.93
C TYR A 130 -12.29 11.15 -2.17
N ASP A 131 -13.00 10.32 -2.95
CA ASP A 131 -13.77 10.77 -4.11
C ASP A 131 -14.90 11.71 -3.70
N VAL A 132 -15.64 11.41 -2.62
CA VAL A 132 -16.69 12.29 -2.09
C VAL A 132 -16.12 13.63 -1.59
N LEU A 133 -14.95 13.63 -0.94
CA LEU A 133 -14.27 14.85 -0.52
C LEU A 133 -13.74 15.64 -1.73
N ARG A 134 -13.20 14.95 -2.72
CA ARG A 134 -12.70 15.56 -3.97
C ARG A 134 -13.82 16.20 -4.77
N GLU A 135 -14.97 15.55 -4.90
CA GLU A 135 -16.16 16.12 -5.54
C GLU A 135 -16.63 17.39 -4.82
N ARG A 136 -16.60 17.40 -3.48
CA ARG A 136 -16.94 18.60 -2.68
C ARG A 136 -15.93 19.75 -2.83
N TRP A 137 -14.66 19.47 -3.09
CA TRP A 137 -13.62 20.49 -3.27
C TRP A 137 -13.50 20.98 -4.72
N VAL A 138 -13.65 20.10 -5.71
CA VAL A 138 -13.55 20.42 -7.15
C VAL A 138 -14.88 20.94 -7.72
N GLY A 139 -16.02 20.59 -7.11
CA GLY A 139 -17.33 21.12 -7.49
C GLY A 139 -17.52 22.63 -7.26
N ARG A 140 -16.57 23.32 -6.59
CA ARG A 140 -16.59 24.78 -6.43
C ARG A 140 -15.85 25.56 -7.52
N THR A 141 -15.01 24.93 -8.33
CA THR A 141 -14.15 25.68 -9.29
C THR A 141 -14.80 25.92 -10.64
N GLN A 142 -15.91 25.24 -10.99
CA GLN A 142 -16.63 25.50 -12.24
C GLN A 142 -17.67 26.62 -12.16
N SER A 143 -18.25 26.90 -10.99
CA SER A 143 -19.31 27.91 -10.88
C SER A 143 -18.82 29.37 -10.97
N THR A 144 -17.52 29.64 -10.89
CA THR A 144 -16.94 31.00 -11.01
C THR A 144 -16.37 31.30 -12.39
N ALA A 145 -16.24 30.30 -13.29
CA ALA A 145 -15.73 30.53 -14.65
C ALA A 145 -16.81 30.96 -15.64
N GLU A 146 -18.09 30.64 -15.38
CA GLU A 146 -19.23 31.07 -16.22
C GLU A 146 -19.82 32.43 -15.82
N ALA A 147 -19.44 32.99 -14.66
CA ALA A 147 -19.97 34.26 -14.15
C ALA A 147 -19.22 35.51 -14.65
N HIS A 148 -18.16 35.35 -15.48
CA HIS A 148 -17.35 36.43 -16.03
C HIS A 148 -17.10 36.30 -17.55
N GLY A 149 -18.00 35.62 -18.27
CA GLY A 149 -18.06 35.60 -19.74
C GLY A 149 -19.06 36.61 -20.29
#